data_AF-A0A1N7EAJ1-F1
#
_entry.id   AF-A0A1N7EAJ1-F1
#
_cell.length_a   1.000
_cell.length_b   1.000
_cell.length_c   1.000
_cell.angle_alpha   90.00
_cell.angle_beta   90.00
_cell.angle_gamma   90.00
#
_symmetry.space_group_name_H-M   'P 1'
#
loop_
_entity.id
_entity.type
_entity.pdbx_description
1 polymer ?
#
loop_
_entity_poly.entity_id
_entity_poly.type
_entity_poly.pdbx_seq_one_letter_code
_entity_poly.pdbx_strand_id
1 'polypeptide(L)'
;MTNRITVSLDDDAQTALDNLVNQTGKAQSELVRQALTFYAANYDAATADAGENLEAYHQMLSSGEHVLLDVDFLHCFLDYVEDEAGEPNQAFLEQADKVSEYHAREYENRFDSLGELLDWLSLCGFLTVRATKGDTYHVVFPTESAKWFMMRFVELSTARLPFELEIEEGVSKVLITEVRNG
;
A
#
# COMPACT_ATOMS: atom_id res chain seq x y z
N MET A 1 29.68 -28.06 -10.30
CA MET A 1 28.99 -29.36 -10.53
C MET A 1 27.60 -29.06 -11.06
N THR A 2 27.12 -29.84 -12.02
CA THR A 2 25.76 -29.71 -12.58
C THR A 2 24.95 -30.95 -12.21
N ASN A 3 23.81 -30.75 -11.56
CA ASN A 3 22.87 -31.82 -11.20
C ASN A 3 21.69 -31.80 -12.18
N ARG A 4 21.28 -32.99 -12.66
CA ARG A 4 20.14 -33.14 -13.56
C ARG A 4 18.89 -33.47 -12.74
N ILE A 5 17.83 -32.71 -12.98
CA ILE A 5 16.48 -32.99 -12.45
C ILE A 5 15.54 -33.29 -13.62
N THR A 6 14.51 -34.09 -13.38
CA THR A 6 13.40 -34.32 -14.31
C THR A 6 12.12 -34.16 -13.51
N VAL A 7 11.25 -33.28 -13.98
CA VAL A 7 10.04 -32.84 -13.25
C VAL A 7 8.87 -32.93 -14.22
N SER A 8 7.75 -33.46 -13.75
CA SER A 8 6.47 -33.40 -14.45
C SER A 8 5.77 -32.09 -14.10
N LEU A 9 5.27 -31.39 -15.11
CA LEU A 9 4.48 -30.17 -14.95
C LEU A 9 3.00 -30.51 -15.16
N ASP A 10 2.13 -29.89 -14.37
CA ASP A 10 0.70 -29.83 -14.69
C ASP A 10 0.46 -28.80 -15.81
N ASP A 11 -0.80 -28.73 -16.28
CA ASP A 11 -1.17 -27.86 -17.40
C ASP A 11 -0.94 -26.38 -17.09
N ASP A 12 -1.16 -25.96 -15.84
CA ASP A 12 -0.97 -24.58 -15.38
C ASP A 12 0.51 -24.20 -15.37
N ALA A 13 1.37 -25.04 -14.77
CA ALA A 13 2.82 -24.82 -14.74
C ALA A 13 3.44 -24.90 -16.14
N GLN A 14 2.94 -25.78 -17.01
CA GLN A 14 3.37 -25.85 -18.41
C GLN A 14 3.00 -24.56 -19.16
N THR A 15 1.77 -24.08 -19.01
CA THR A 15 1.30 -22.83 -19.63
C THR A 15 2.12 -21.64 -19.15
N ALA A 16 2.39 -21.55 -17.85
CA ALA A 16 3.23 -20.49 -17.28
C ALA A 16 4.65 -20.51 -17.85
N LEU A 17 5.27 -21.69 -17.97
CA LEU A 17 6.61 -21.84 -18.55
C LEU A 17 6.62 -21.42 -20.03
N ASP A 18 5.64 -21.82 -20.82
CA ASP A 18 5.56 -21.47 -22.25
C ASP A 18 5.36 -19.96 -22.45
N ASN A 19 4.54 -19.32 -21.61
CA ASN A 19 4.38 -17.87 -21.60
C ASN A 19 5.71 -17.15 -21.32
N LEU A 20 6.47 -17.60 -20.31
CA LEU A 20 7.76 -17.03 -19.98
C LEU A 20 8.80 -17.22 -21.10
N VAL A 21 8.81 -18.39 -21.76
CA VAL A 21 9.66 -18.64 -22.93
C VAL A 21 9.32 -17.66 -24.05
N ASN A 22 8.02 -17.50 -24.35
CA ASN A 22 7.56 -16.62 -25.43
C ASN A 22 7.87 -15.14 -25.14
N GLN A 23 7.74 -14.69 -23.90
CA GLN A 23 8.01 -13.31 -23.51
C GLN A 23 9.51 -12.98 -23.46
N THR A 24 10.35 -13.92 -23.02
CA THR A 24 11.76 -13.64 -22.75
C THR A 24 12.71 -14.14 -23.84
N GLY A 25 12.26 -15.07 -24.69
CA GLY A 25 13.10 -15.77 -25.68
C GLY A 25 14.14 -16.73 -25.07
N LYS A 26 14.11 -16.96 -23.75
CA LYS A 26 15.08 -17.82 -23.04
C LYS A 26 14.73 -19.30 -23.16
N ALA A 27 15.74 -20.16 -23.05
CA ALA A 27 15.54 -21.60 -23.00
C ALA A 27 14.83 -22.03 -21.71
N GLN A 28 13.91 -23.01 -21.79
CA GLN A 28 13.17 -23.54 -20.63
C GLN A 28 14.08 -23.89 -19.44
N SER A 29 15.22 -24.55 -19.68
CA SER A 29 16.14 -24.92 -18.60
C SER A 29 16.75 -23.70 -17.88
N GLU A 30 16.95 -22.59 -18.58
CA GLU A 30 17.43 -21.34 -17.98
C GLU A 30 16.35 -20.71 -17.11
N LEU A 31 15.12 -20.64 -17.63
CA LEU A 31 13.96 -20.12 -16.91
C LEU A 31 13.67 -20.94 -15.65
N VAL A 32 13.70 -22.27 -15.72
CA VAL A 32 13.52 -23.14 -14.55
C VAL A 32 14.59 -22.87 -13.49
N ARG A 33 15.85 -22.69 -13.87
CA ARG A 33 16.92 -22.34 -12.91
C ARG A 33 16.73 -20.95 -12.30
N GLN A 34 16.35 -19.95 -13.12
CA GLN A 34 16.08 -18.58 -12.65
C GLN A 34 14.88 -18.57 -11.70
N ALA A 35 13.77 -19.22 -12.08
CA ALA A 35 12.57 -19.34 -11.27
C ALA A 35 12.84 -20.06 -9.94
N LEU A 36 13.58 -21.19 -9.95
CA LEU A 36 13.93 -21.89 -8.72
C LEU A 36 14.82 -21.04 -7.80
N THR A 37 15.80 -20.33 -8.38
CA THR A 37 16.69 -19.44 -7.60
C THR A 37 15.92 -18.27 -7.03
N PHE A 38 15.02 -17.67 -7.82
CA PHE A 38 14.15 -16.59 -7.39
C PHE A 38 13.19 -17.05 -6.29
N TYR A 39 12.51 -18.18 -6.48
CA TYR A 39 11.60 -18.74 -5.49
C TYR A 39 12.32 -19.07 -4.18
N ALA A 40 13.52 -19.65 -4.25
CA ALA A 40 14.32 -19.92 -3.05
C ALA A 40 14.75 -18.63 -2.33
N ALA A 41 15.16 -17.59 -3.08
CA ALA A 41 15.57 -16.30 -2.51
C ALA A 41 14.40 -15.52 -1.89
N ASN A 42 13.18 -15.76 -2.37
CA ASN A 42 11.97 -15.06 -1.94
C ASN A 42 10.98 -16.02 -1.25
N TYR A 43 11.45 -17.16 -0.73
CA TYR A 43 10.58 -18.23 -0.22
C TYR A 43 9.65 -17.73 0.89
N ASP A 44 10.21 -16.97 1.84
CA ASP A 44 9.43 -16.42 2.96
C ASP A 44 8.36 -15.45 2.45
N ALA A 45 8.68 -14.62 1.45
CA ALA A 45 7.70 -13.71 0.84
C ALA A 45 6.63 -14.46 0.02
N ALA A 46 7.01 -15.53 -0.68
CA ALA A 46 6.11 -16.35 -1.50
C ALA A 46 5.22 -17.31 -0.68
N THR A 47 5.55 -17.53 0.60
CA THR A 47 4.83 -18.46 1.49
C THR A 47 4.24 -17.78 2.73
N ALA A 48 4.60 -16.52 2.98
CA ALA A 48 3.87 -15.69 3.93
C ALA A 48 2.40 -15.61 3.50
N ASP A 49 1.51 -15.48 4.48
CA ASP A 49 0.10 -15.11 4.29
C ASP A 49 -0.03 -13.63 3.84
N ALA A 50 1.02 -13.12 3.19
CA ALA A 50 1.09 -11.82 2.55
C ALA A 50 0.57 -12.05 1.13
N GLY A 51 -0.66 -11.59 0.89
CA GLY A 51 -1.37 -11.76 -0.38
C GLY A 51 -0.63 -11.18 -1.59
N GLU A 52 -1.37 -11.13 -2.71
CA GLU A 52 -0.98 -10.90 -4.11
C GLU A 52 -0.16 -9.62 -4.45
N ASN A 53 0.40 -8.91 -3.46
CA ASN A 53 0.91 -7.54 -3.59
C ASN A 53 2.44 -7.39 -3.64
N LEU A 54 3.23 -8.47 -3.76
CA LEU A 54 4.70 -8.36 -3.81
C LEU A 54 5.18 -7.51 -5.01
N GLU A 55 4.53 -7.67 -6.16
CA GLU A 55 4.80 -6.86 -7.36
C GLU A 55 4.49 -5.38 -7.11
N ALA A 56 3.37 -5.09 -6.44
CA ALA A 56 2.97 -3.72 -6.13
C ALA A 56 3.96 -3.04 -5.18
N TYR A 57 4.43 -3.72 -4.13
CA TYR A 57 5.48 -3.22 -3.25
C TYR A 57 6.80 -2.98 -3.99
N HIS A 58 7.21 -3.90 -4.87
CA HIS A 58 8.40 -3.71 -5.69
C HIS A 58 8.27 -2.50 -6.61
N GLN A 59 7.15 -2.36 -7.33
CA GLN A 59 6.90 -1.23 -8.22
C GLN A 59 6.95 0.10 -7.47
N MET A 60 6.26 0.17 -6.33
CA MET A 60 6.20 1.33 -5.46
C MET A 60 7.60 1.76 -4.98
N LEU A 61 8.40 0.83 -4.47
CA LEU A 61 9.76 1.11 -4.00
C LEU A 61 10.73 1.42 -5.14
N SER A 62 10.55 0.79 -6.31
CA SER A 62 11.42 0.99 -7.48
C SER A 62 11.21 2.33 -8.19
N SER A 63 10.03 2.93 -8.05
CA SER A 63 9.70 4.25 -8.59
C SER A 63 10.53 5.38 -7.96
N GLY A 64 10.99 5.18 -6.71
CA GLY A 64 11.68 6.19 -5.90
C GLY A 64 10.75 7.19 -5.21
N GLU A 65 9.43 7.07 -5.36
CA GLU A 65 8.45 7.95 -4.70
C GLU A 65 8.22 7.59 -3.23
N HIS A 66 8.52 6.36 -2.83
CA HIS A 66 8.28 5.86 -1.47
C HIS A 66 9.54 5.25 -0.85
N VAL A 67 9.64 5.34 0.47
CA VAL A 67 10.73 4.78 1.27
C VAL A 67 10.18 3.88 2.35
N LEU A 68 10.93 2.84 2.73
CA LEU A 68 10.64 2.07 3.93
C LEU A 68 11.08 2.89 5.14
N LEU A 69 10.12 3.30 5.97
CA LEU A 69 10.34 4.05 7.19
C LEU A 69 9.83 3.25 8.39
N ASP A 70 10.66 3.12 9.41
CA ASP A 70 10.26 2.49 10.67
C ASP A 70 9.25 3.36 11.43
N VAL A 71 8.29 2.71 12.08
CA VAL A 71 7.18 3.39 12.77
C VAL A 71 7.69 4.25 13.94
N ASP A 72 8.72 3.82 14.66
CA ASP A 72 9.26 4.60 15.77
C ASP A 72 10.00 5.84 15.26
N PHE A 73 10.65 5.75 14.10
CA PHE A 73 11.24 6.94 13.46
C PHE A 73 10.17 7.91 12.95
N LEU A 74 9.08 7.41 12.35
CA LEU A 74 7.96 8.26 11.96
C LEU A 74 7.37 8.98 13.18
N HIS A 75 7.14 8.25 14.28
CA HIS A 75 6.68 8.83 15.55
C HIS A 75 7.64 9.91 16.06
N CYS A 76 8.94 9.65 16.10
CA CYS A 76 9.95 10.65 16.48
C CYS A 76 9.87 11.93 15.62
N PHE A 77 9.62 11.82 14.32
CA PHE A 77 9.49 12.99 13.45
C PHE A 77 8.22 13.78 13.72
N LEU A 78 7.10 13.10 13.95
CA LEU A 78 5.83 13.74 14.24
C LEU A 78 5.86 14.43 15.62
N ASP A 79 6.41 13.76 16.64
CA ASP A 79 6.62 14.35 17.96
C ASP A 79 7.51 15.60 17.92
N TYR A 80 8.47 15.65 16.99
CA TYR A 80 9.35 16.82 16.84
C TYR A 80 8.64 18.04 16.21
N VAL A 81 7.59 17.81 15.41
CA VAL A 81 6.81 18.89 14.80
C VAL A 81 5.61 19.30 15.65
N GLU A 82 5.30 18.56 16.71
CA GLU A 82 4.30 18.88 17.72
C GLU A 82 4.89 19.77 18.83
N ASP A 83 4.06 20.60 19.45
CA ASP A 83 4.43 21.37 20.63
C ASP A 83 4.16 20.61 21.95
N GLU A 84 4.41 21.24 23.11
CA GLU A 84 4.19 20.61 24.42
C GLU A 84 2.72 20.23 24.70
N ALA A 85 1.77 20.79 23.93
CA ALA A 85 0.35 20.45 24.00
C ALA A 85 -0.06 19.38 22.98
N GLY A 86 0.87 18.90 22.14
CA GLY A 86 0.60 17.96 21.05
C GLY A 86 0.05 18.64 19.79
N GLU A 87 0.12 19.97 19.70
CA GLU A 87 -0.40 20.70 18.54
C GLU A 87 0.68 20.78 17.44
N PRO A 88 0.39 20.37 16.20
CA PRO A 88 1.37 20.40 15.12
C PRO A 88 1.76 21.83 14.71
N ASN A 89 3.02 22.01 14.33
CA ASN A 89 3.53 23.27 13.82
C ASN A 89 2.79 23.70 12.55
N GLN A 90 2.26 24.93 12.54
CA GLN A 90 1.47 25.45 11.42
C GLN A 90 2.23 25.48 10.09
N ALA A 91 3.52 25.82 10.09
CA ALA A 91 4.31 25.85 8.86
C ALA A 91 4.55 24.44 8.30
N PHE A 92 4.62 23.42 9.16
CA PHE A 92 4.63 22.03 8.74
C PHE A 92 3.31 21.63 8.09
N LEU A 93 2.18 21.94 8.74
CA LEU A 93 0.84 21.67 8.20
C LEU A 93 0.65 22.29 6.81
N GLU A 94 1.06 23.54 6.61
CA GLU A 94 0.97 24.21 5.31
C GLU A 94 1.79 23.50 4.20
N GLN A 95 2.90 22.83 4.53
CA GLN A 95 3.64 22.04 3.53
C GLN A 95 2.99 20.68 3.30
N ALA A 96 2.51 20.02 4.35
CA ALA A 96 1.79 18.75 4.24
C ALA A 96 0.50 18.91 3.42
N ASP A 97 -0.22 20.02 3.60
CA ASP A 97 -1.43 20.34 2.85
C ASP A 97 -1.15 20.47 1.35
N LYS A 98 -0.03 21.08 0.95
CA LYS A 98 0.35 21.17 -0.48
C LYS A 98 0.57 19.79 -1.09
N VAL A 99 1.14 18.85 -0.34
CA VAL A 99 1.31 17.46 -0.78
C VAL A 99 -0.05 16.79 -0.92
N SER A 100 -0.96 17.03 0.03
CA SER A 100 -2.33 16.50 0.01
C SER A 100 -3.14 17.06 -1.18
N GLU A 101 -3.03 18.35 -1.44
CA GLU A 101 -3.66 19.02 -2.59
C GLU A 101 -3.13 18.53 -3.93
N TYR A 102 -1.84 18.18 -4.01
CA TYR A 102 -1.26 17.55 -5.19
C TYR A 102 -1.90 16.18 -5.43
N HIS A 103 -1.96 15.34 -4.39
CA HIS A 103 -2.60 14.02 -4.47
C HIS A 103 -4.09 14.11 -4.78
N ALA A 104 -4.80 15.12 -4.28
CA ALA A 104 -6.21 15.33 -4.61
C ALA A 104 -6.44 15.44 -6.12
N ARG A 105 -5.49 16.06 -6.85
CA ARG A 105 -5.54 16.17 -8.32
C ARG A 105 -5.21 14.86 -9.02
N GLU A 106 -4.25 14.11 -8.49
CA GLU A 106 -3.89 12.80 -9.03
C GLU A 106 -4.98 11.76 -8.81
N TYR A 107 -5.71 11.88 -7.70
CA TYR A 107 -6.74 10.92 -7.30
C TYR A 107 -8.08 11.17 -7.98
N GLU A 108 -8.32 12.37 -8.52
CA GLU A 108 -9.59 12.83 -9.12
C GLU A 108 -10.24 11.83 -10.09
N ASN A 109 -9.45 11.05 -10.83
CA ASN A 109 -9.95 10.02 -11.76
C ASN A 109 -9.36 8.63 -11.49
N ARG A 110 -8.80 8.43 -10.30
CA ARG A 110 -8.07 7.19 -9.94
C ARG A 110 -8.93 6.23 -9.15
N PHE A 111 -9.82 6.74 -8.30
CA PHE A 111 -10.60 5.94 -7.36
C PHE A 111 -12.09 6.26 -7.48
N ASP A 112 -12.90 5.22 -7.63
CA ASP A 112 -14.36 5.35 -7.72
C ASP A 112 -15.06 5.03 -6.38
N SER A 113 -14.30 4.51 -5.40
CA SER A 113 -14.78 4.19 -4.05
C SER A 113 -13.72 4.41 -2.97
N LEU A 114 -14.18 4.55 -1.73
CA LEU A 114 -13.34 4.63 -0.54
C LEU A 114 -12.52 3.35 -0.34
N GLY A 115 -13.08 2.18 -0.69
CA GLY A 115 -12.39 0.90 -0.59
C GLY A 115 -11.10 0.87 -1.42
N GLU A 116 -11.18 1.26 -2.70
CA GLU A 116 -10.00 1.31 -3.59
C GLU A 116 -8.91 2.26 -3.08
N LEU A 117 -9.32 3.42 -2.56
CA LEU A 117 -8.41 4.37 -1.93
C LEU A 117 -7.74 3.76 -0.69
N LEU A 118 -8.51 3.17 0.22
CA LEU A 118 -7.98 2.62 1.46
C LEU A 118 -7.07 1.41 1.22
N ASP A 119 -7.35 0.60 0.20
CA ASP A 119 -6.46 -0.47 -0.23
C ASP A 119 -5.13 0.11 -0.75
N TRP A 120 -5.19 1.19 -1.53
CA TRP A 120 -3.99 1.90 -1.97
C TRP A 120 -3.20 2.50 -0.80
N LEU A 121 -3.85 3.16 0.15
CA LEU A 121 -3.18 3.73 1.33
C LEU A 121 -2.62 2.67 2.27
N SER A 122 -3.28 1.51 2.37
CA SER A 122 -2.78 0.35 3.10
C SER A 122 -1.54 -0.23 2.42
N LEU A 123 -1.50 -0.26 1.08
CA LEU A 123 -0.31 -0.64 0.32
C LEU A 123 0.86 0.32 0.56
N CYS A 124 0.60 1.64 0.60
CA CYS A 124 1.60 2.66 0.94
C CYS A 124 2.12 2.55 2.39
N GLY A 125 1.50 1.73 3.24
CA GLY A 125 1.94 1.48 4.62
C GLY A 125 1.47 2.51 5.64
N PHE A 126 0.55 3.40 5.28
CA PHE A 126 0.07 4.46 6.18
C PHE A 126 -0.98 3.99 7.19
N LEU A 127 -1.74 2.97 6.85
CA LEU A 127 -2.87 2.48 7.64
C LEU A 127 -3.11 0.99 7.42
N THR A 128 -3.99 0.41 8.22
CA THR A 128 -4.53 -0.94 8.01
C THR A 128 -6.05 -0.92 8.07
N VAL A 129 -6.70 -1.50 7.06
CA VAL A 129 -8.14 -1.77 7.08
C VAL A 129 -8.38 -3.11 7.78
N ARG A 130 -9.16 -3.11 8.87
CA ARG A 130 -9.38 -4.32 9.70
C ARG A 130 -10.71 -5.01 9.47
N ALA A 131 -11.73 -4.25 9.07
CA ALA A 131 -13.06 -4.76 8.83
C ALA A 131 -13.80 -3.82 7.89
N THR A 132 -14.67 -4.39 7.07
CA THR A 132 -15.52 -3.68 6.13
C THR A 132 -16.96 -4.13 6.34
N LYS A 133 -17.89 -3.19 6.39
CA LYS A 133 -19.33 -3.46 6.42
C LYS A 133 -20.04 -2.51 5.47
N GLY A 134 -20.32 -2.99 4.26
CA GLY A 134 -20.79 -2.11 3.18
C GLY A 134 -19.74 -1.05 2.89
N ASP A 135 -20.14 0.21 2.94
CA ASP A 135 -19.30 1.35 2.62
C ASP A 135 -18.59 1.96 3.86
N THR A 136 -18.61 1.25 4.99
CA THR A 136 -17.94 1.63 6.24
C THR A 136 -16.72 0.77 6.51
N TYR A 137 -15.61 1.42 6.83
CA TYR A 137 -14.29 0.81 7.01
C TYR A 137 -13.72 1.10 8.39
N HIS A 138 -13.20 0.07 9.04
CA HIS A 138 -12.46 0.18 10.30
C HIS A 138 -10.97 0.39 9.99
N VAL A 139 -10.51 1.63 10.14
CA VAL A 139 -9.13 2.03 9.86
C VAL A 139 -8.33 2.13 11.15
N VAL A 140 -7.13 1.55 11.12
CA VAL A 140 -6.18 1.56 12.24
C VAL A 140 -4.86 2.17 11.78
N PHE A 141 -4.32 3.07 12.60
CA PHE A 141 -3.04 3.73 12.38
C PHE A 141 -1.97 3.17 13.33
N PRO A 142 -0.68 3.23 12.96
CA PRO A 142 0.39 2.70 13.79
C PRO A 142 0.55 3.42 15.14
N THR A 143 0.35 4.75 15.17
CA THR A 143 0.45 5.61 16.36
C THR A 143 -0.63 6.69 16.36
N GLU A 144 -0.81 7.38 17.49
CA GLU A 144 -1.73 8.52 17.60
C GLU A 144 -1.27 9.71 16.74
N SER A 145 0.03 10.02 16.73
CA SER A 145 0.58 11.08 15.87
C SER A 145 0.38 10.74 14.39
N ALA A 146 0.58 9.47 14.00
CA ALA A 146 0.31 9.03 12.64
C ALA A 146 -1.19 9.12 12.29
N LYS A 147 -2.09 8.88 13.24
CA LYS A 147 -3.55 8.98 13.03
C LYS A 147 -3.93 10.38 12.60
N TRP A 148 -3.63 11.42 13.37
CA TRP A 148 -4.07 12.78 13.01
C TRP A 148 -3.43 13.24 11.69
N PHE A 149 -2.15 12.93 11.49
CA PHE A 149 -1.41 13.33 10.30
C PHE A 149 -2.00 12.70 9.04
N MET A 150 -2.28 11.40 9.09
CA MET A 150 -2.85 10.69 7.96
C MET A 150 -4.32 10.98 7.75
N MET A 151 -5.11 11.21 8.81
CA MET A 151 -6.51 11.63 8.65
C MET A 151 -6.61 12.97 7.92
N ARG A 152 -5.75 13.93 8.26
CA ARG A 152 -5.66 15.20 7.53
C ARG A 152 -5.34 14.99 6.05
N PHE A 153 -4.38 14.12 5.75
CA PHE A 153 -4.05 13.77 4.36
C PHE A 153 -5.24 13.11 3.64
N VAL A 154 -5.93 12.17 4.28
CA VAL A 154 -7.11 11.48 3.72
C VAL A 154 -8.20 12.48 3.39
N GLU A 155 -8.58 13.36 4.33
CA GLU A 155 -9.62 14.37 4.12
C GLU A 155 -9.28 15.31 2.96
N LEU A 156 -8.05 15.81 2.90
CA LEU A 156 -7.64 16.75 1.86
C LEU A 156 -7.43 16.09 0.49
N SER A 157 -6.88 14.88 0.45
CA SER A 157 -6.64 14.14 -0.79
C SER A 157 -7.92 13.57 -1.41
N THR A 158 -8.99 13.42 -0.63
CA THR A 158 -10.29 12.94 -1.11
C THR A 158 -11.25 14.04 -1.54
N ALA A 159 -10.89 15.32 -1.35
CA ALA A 159 -11.77 16.47 -1.61
C ALA A 159 -12.26 16.61 -3.07
N ARG A 160 -11.73 15.83 -4.01
CA ARG A 160 -12.10 15.83 -5.44
C ARG A 160 -12.69 14.51 -5.92
N LEU A 161 -12.86 13.53 -5.04
CA LEU A 161 -13.40 12.23 -5.38
C LEU A 161 -14.92 12.29 -5.53
N PRO A 162 -15.55 11.32 -6.22
CA PRO A 162 -16.99 11.30 -6.45
C PRO A 162 -17.83 10.91 -5.22
N PHE A 163 -17.24 10.96 -4.02
CA PHE A 163 -17.87 10.63 -2.75
C PHE A 163 -17.33 11.54 -1.64
N GLU A 164 -18.13 11.71 -0.60
CA GLU A 164 -17.75 12.39 0.65
C GLU A 164 -17.41 11.36 1.73
N LEU A 165 -16.75 11.82 2.79
CA LEU A 165 -16.37 11.00 3.94
C LEU A 165 -17.14 11.42 5.18
N GLU A 166 -17.77 10.45 5.84
CA GLU A 166 -18.20 10.57 7.24
C GLU A 166 -17.18 9.87 8.14
N ILE A 167 -16.63 10.62 9.10
CA ILE A 167 -15.54 10.18 9.97
C ILE A 167 -16.05 10.14 11.41
N GLU A 168 -15.97 8.96 12.04
CA GLU A 168 -16.19 8.79 13.48
C GLU A 168 -14.89 8.37 14.16
N GLU A 169 -14.39 9.24 15.03
CA GLU A 169 -13.17 8.99 15.77
C GLU A 169 -13.42 8.21 17.06
N GLY A 170 -12.72 7.08 17.20
CA GLY A 170 -12.52 6.40 18.47
C GLY A 170 -11.13 6.66 19.05
N VAL A 171 -10.88 6.07 20.24
CA VAL A 171 -9.61 6.23 20.98
C VAL A 171 -8.40 5.73 20.20
N SER A 172 -8.52 4.61 19.47
CA SER A 172 -7.40 4.01 18.73
C SER A 172 -7.76 3.60 17.29
N LYS A 173 -8.95 3.97 16.84
CA LYS A 173 -9.55 3.53 15.57
C LYS A 173 -10.37 4.65 14.98
N VAL A 174 -10.48 4.66 13.67
CA VAL A 174 -11.38 5.55 12.95
C VAL A 174 -12.34 4.69 12.14
N LEU A 175 -13.62 5.05 12.18
CA LEU A 175 -14.59 4.56 11.22
C LEU A 175 -14.70 5.61 10.12
N ILE A 176 -14.47 5.20 8.89
CA ILE A 176 -14.64 6.05 7.71
C ILE A 176 -15.75 5.43 6.87
N THR A 177 -16.77 6.21 6.56
CA THR A 177 -17.89 5.80 5.73
C THR A 177 -17.92 6.63 4.46
N GLU A 178 -18.06 5.97 3.31
CA GLU A 178 -18.31 6.63 2.04
C GLU A 178 -19.77 7.11 1.99
N VAL A 179 -19.96 8.39 1.64
CA VAL A 179 -21.29 8.97 1.43
C VAL A 179 -21.36 9.53 0.01
N ARG A 180 -22.26 9.00 -0.81
CA ARG A 180 -22.50 9.52 -2.16
C ARG A 180 -23.61 10.56 -2.12
N ASN A 181 -23.28 11.78 -2.55
CA ASN A 181 -24.30 12.75 -2.92
C ASN A 181 -24.97 12.25 -4.21
N GLY A 182 -26.28 12.02 -4.14
CA GLY A 182 -27.09 11.59 -5.29
C GLY A 182 -27.21 12.64 -6.39
#